data_AF-A0A2E4GJ63-F1
#
_entry.id   AF-A0A2E4GJ63-F1
#
_cell.length_a   1.000
_cell.length_b   1.000
_cell.length_c   1.000
_cell.angle_alpha   90.00
_cell.angle_beta   90.00
_cell.angle_gamma   90.00
#
_symmetry.space_group_name_H-M   'P 1'
#
loop_
_entity.id
_entity.type
_entity.pdbx_description
1 polymer ?
#
loop_
_entity_poly.entity_id
_entity_poly.type
_entity_poly.pdbx_seq_one_letter_code
_entity_poly.pdbx_strand_id
1 'polypeptide(L)' 'MRFSDNGYYIERYVKCDNCGMLIYDEGQKAEILGIEKLFCSDWCTQWATARANGIEEPKIPLPREGIHETA' A
#
# COMPACT_ATOMS: atom_id res chain seq x y z
N MET A 1 13.09 -9.90 7.02
CA MET A 1 12.25 -10.58 8.02
C MET A 1 12.18 -9.64 9.22
N ARG A 2 11.05 -8.99 9.47
CA ARG A 2 10.86 -8.15 10.67
C ARG A 2 10.28 -9.05 11.77
N PHE A 3 10.90 -9.04 12.94
CA PHE A 3 10.40 -9.73 14.11
C PHE A 3 9.33 -8.87 14.79
N SER A 4 8.39 -9.48 15.49
CA SER A 4 7.57 -8.84 16.52
C SER A 4 8.41 -8.09 17.54
N ASP A 5 7.80 -7.21 18.33
CA ASP A 5 8.49 -6.51 19.43
C ASP A 5 9.11 -7.49 20.45
N ASN A 6 8.57 -8.73 20.52
CA ASN A 6 9.13 -9.81 21.34
C ASN A 6 10.23 -10.64 20.64
N GLY A 7 10.54 -10.40 19.36
CA GLY A 7 11.68 -10.99 18.68
C GLY A 7 11.46 -12.38 18.07
N TYR A 8 10.26 -12.99 18.19
CA TYR A 8 10.10 -14.41 17.86
C TYR A 8 9.07 -14.75 16.77
N TYR A 9 8.09 -13.89 16.42
CA TYR A 9 7.02 -14.26 15.47
C TYR A 9 6.45 -13.10 14.62
N ILE A 10 5.80 -13.41 13.49
CA ILE A 10 4.90 -12.48 12.81
C ILE A 10 3.57 -12.50 13.57
N GLU A 11 3.23 -11.43 14.28
CA GLU A 11 2.02 -11.38 15.11
C GLU A 11 0.73 -11.41 14.29
N ARG A 12 0.74 -10.80 13.10
CA ARG A 12 -0.42 -10.73 12.20
C ARG A 12 0.03 -10.80 10.75
N TYR A 13 -0.62 -11.67 9.97
CA TYR A 13 -0.42 -11.77 8.52
C TYR A 13 -1.37 -10.84 7.79
N VAL A 14 -1.22 -9.53 8.02
CA VAL A 14 -2.03 -8.53 7.33
C VAL A 14 -1.43 -8.28 5.95
N LYS A 15 -2.25 -8.41 4.91
CA LYS A 15 -1.82 -8.21 3.52
C LYS A 15 -2.39 -6.91 2.98
N CYS A 16 -1.63 -6.27 2.11
CA CYS A 16 -2.12 -5.17 1.30
C CYS A 16 -3.26 -5.66 0.38
N ASP A 17 -4.40 -4.96 0.43
CA ASP A 17 -5.58 -5.23 -0.40
C ASP A 17 -5.34 -5.02 -1.91
N ASN A 18 -4.23 -4.37 -2.29
CA ASN A 18 -3.86 -4.16 -3.68
C ASN A 18 -2.82 -5.17 -4.19
N CYS A 19 -1.64 -5.22 -3.57
CA CYS A 19 -0.49 -5.99 -4.09
C CYS A 19 -0.23 -7.32 -3.35
N GLY A 20 -0.95 -7.59 -2.25
CA GLY A 20 -0.79 -8.81 -1.46
C GLY A 20 0.48 -8.90 -0.61
N MET A 21 1.34 -7.87 -0.62
CA MET A 21 2.52 -7.79 0.27
C MET A 21 2.09 -7.76 1.74
N LEU A 22 2.88 -8.41 2.60
CA LEU A 22 2.67 -8.33 4.05
C LEU A 22 2.95 -6.90 4.55
N ILE A 23 2.01 -6.38 5.34
CA ILE A 23 2.14 -5.11 6.05
C ILE A 23 2.65 -5.43 7.45
N TYR A 24 3.79 -4.82 7.80
CA TYR A 24 4.47 -5.04 9.07
C TYR A 24 4.28 -3.90 10.07
N ASP A 25 3.68 -2.80 9.64
CA ASP A 25 3.34 -1.63 10.45
C ASP A 25 1.82 -1.39 10.43
N GLU A 26 1.37 -0.19 10.74
CA GLU A 26 -0.06 0.14 10.75
C GLU A 26 -0.70 0.07 9.35
N GLY A 27 0.09 0.14 8.28
CA GLY A 27 -0.40 0.30 6.91
C GLY A 27 -1.15 1.62 6.68
N GLN A 28 -1.65 1.80 5.46
CA GLN A 28 -2.47 2.95 5.08
C GLN A 28 -3.92 2.51 4.90
N LYS A 29 -4.81 3.04 5.74
CA LYS A 29 -6.25 2.80 5.60
C LYS A 29 -6.85 3.75 4.58
N ALA A 30 -7.67 3.24 3.68
CA ALA A 30 -8.51 4.06 2.82
C ALA A 30 -9.83 3.36 2.51
N GLU A 31 -10.86 4.14 2.22
CA GLU A 31 -12.16 3.64 1.79
C GLU A 31 -12.22 3.58 0.26
N ILE A 32 -12.43 2.39 -0.30
CA ILE A 32 -12.58 2.17 -1.74
C ILE A 32 -13.96 1.56 -1.99
N LEU A 33 -14.81 2.25 -2.75
CA LEU A 33 -16.19 1.83 -3.04
C LEU A 33 -17.02 1.51 -1.78
N GLY A 34 -16.85 2.29 -0.71
CA GLY A 34 -17.56 2.09 0.56
C GLY A 34 -17.01 0.97 1.45
N ILE A 35 -15.84 0.41 1.11
CA ILE A 35 -15.20 -0.67 1.87
C ILE A 35 -13.88 -0.17 2.44
N GLU A 36 -13.66 -0.32 3.76
CA GLU A 36 -12.36 -0.06 4.38
C GLU A 36 -11.32 -1.07 3.87
N LYS A 37 -10.18 -0.54 3.41
CA LYS A 37 -9.07 -1.30 2.81
C LYS A 37 -7.74 -0.87 3.43
N LEU A 38 -6.77 -1.78 3.45
CA LEU A 38 -5.43 -1.53 3.98
C LEU A 38 -4.35 -1.70 2.90
N PHE A 39 -3.46 -0.72 2.80
CA PHE A 39 -2.44 -0.66 1.76
C PHE A 39 -1.02 -0.53 2.33
N CYS A 40 -0.04 -1.07 1.60
CA CYS A 40 1.38 -0.99 2.01
C CYS A 40 2.05 0.34 1.60
N SER A 41 1.42 1.15 0.76
CA SER A 41 1.97 2.40 0.23
C SER A 41 0.91 3.20 -0.52
N ASP A 42 1.18 4.50 -0.72
CA ASP A 42 0.29 5.37 -1.50
C ASP A 42 0.12 4.85 -2.93
N TRP A 43 1.12 4.14 -3.46
CA TRP A 43 1.04 3.57 -4.82
C TRP A 43 -0.14 2.62 -4.91
N CYS A 44 -0.27 1.76 -3.91
CA CYS A 44 -1.32 0.76 -3.86
C CYS A 44 -2.70 1.39 -3.65
N THR A 45 -2.78 2.44 -2.82
CA THR A 45 -4.01 3.21 -2.60
C THR A 45 -4.47 3.90 -3.90
N GLN A 46 -3.55 4.59 -4.59
CA GLN A 46 -3.83 5.28 -5.85
C GLN A 46 -4.25 4.29 -6.95
N TRP A 47 -3.58 3.15 -7.03
CA TRP A 47 -3.88 2.14 -8.06
C TRP A 47 -5.27 1.52 -7.84
N ALA A 48 -5.59 1.17 -6.59
CA ALA A 48 -6.92 0.67 -6.22
C ALA A 48 -8.01 1.72 -6.49
N THR A 49 -7.76 2.99 -6.16
CA THR A 49 -8.68 4.11 -6.43
C THR A 49 -8.92 4.30 -7.93
N ALA A 50 -7.86 4.26 -8.75
CA ALA A 50 -7.96 4.38 -10.20
C ALA A 50 -8.81 3.27 -10.81
N ARG A 51 -8.63 2.02 -10.36
CA ARG A 51 -9.47 0.90 -10.80
C ARG A 51 -10.92 1.01 -10.35
N ALA A 52 -11.16 1.47 -9.13
CA ALA A 52 -12.50 1.75 -8.64
C ALA A 52 -13.22 2.83 -9.48
N ASN A 53 -12.46 3.76 -10.05
CA ASN A 53 -12.95 4.79 -10.97
C ASN A 53 -13.03 4.33 -12.45
N GLY A 54 -12.83 3.04 -12.73
CA GLY A 54 -13.00 2.47 -14.07
C GLY A 54 -11.75 2.52 -14.96
N ILE A 55 -10.57 2.87 -14.43
CA ILE A 55 -9.31 2.80 -15.19
C ILE A 55 -8.80 1.36 -15.13
N GLU A 56 -8.87 0.63 -16.24
CA GLU A 56 -8.45 -0.79 -16.29
C GLU A 56 -6.94 -0.97 -16.06
N GLU A 57 -6.12 -0.09 -16.63
CA GLU A 57 -4.65 -0.13 -16.52
C GLU A 57 -4.10 1.18 -15.94
N PRO A 58 -4.18 1.40 -14.60
CA PRO A 58 -3.64 2.61 -14.00
C PRO A 58 -2.12 2.70 -14.20
N LYS A 59 -1.69 3.78 -14.85
CA LYS A 59 -0.28 4.15 -14.99
C LYS A 59 0.04 5.23 -13.97
N ILE A 60 0.63 4.84 -12.85
CA ILE A 60 1.09 5.78 -11.83
C ILE A 60 2.55 6.13 -12.19
N PRO A 61 2.83 7.38 -12.64
CA PRO A 61 4.16 7.75 -13.06
C PRO A 61 5.17 7.67 -11.91
N LEU A 62 6.38 7.20 -12.24
CA LEU A 62 7.56 7.24 -11.39
C LEU A 62 8.66 8.02 -12.15
N PRO A 63 9.35 9.00 -11.55
CA PRO A 63 9.14 9.55 -10.20
C PRO A 63 7.89 10.42 -10.15
N ARG A 64 7.28 10.51 -8.97
CA ARG A 64 5.99 11.21 -8.75
C ARG A 64 6.06 12.75 -8.80
N GLU A 65 7.15 13.29 -9.34
CA GLU A 65 7.68 14.66 -9.14
C GLU A 65 8.18 14.89 -7.69
N GLY A 66 9.47 15.25 -7.52
CA GLY A 66 9.97 15.86 -6.28
C GLY A 66 10.88 15.09 -5.30
N ILE A 67 11.61 14.02 -5.70
CA ILE A 67 12.58 13.35 -4.78
C ILE A 67 13.91 12.94 -5.44
N HIS A 68 14.33 13.67 -6.46
CA HIS A 68 15.74 13.71 -6.84
C HIS A 68 16.22 15.16 -6.82
N GLU A 69 16.21 15.77 -5.64
CA GLU A 69 17.23 16.79 -5.36
C GLU A 69 18.56 16.03 -5.26
N THR A 70 19.24 15.90 -6.40
CA THR A 70 20.65 15.53 -6.41
C THR A 70 21.40 16.61 -5.65
N ALA A 71 22.03 16.22 -4.54
CA ALA A 71 23.05 17.01 -3.87
C ALA A 71 24.18 17.41 -4.84
#